data_AF-A0A9E3GCL6-F1
#
_entry.id   AF-A0A9E3GCL6-F1
#
_cell.length_a   1.000
_cell.length_b   1.000
_cell.length_c   1.000
_cell.angle_alpha   90.00
_cell.angle_beta   90.00
_cell.angle_gamma   90.00
#
_symmetry.space_group_name_H-M   'P 1'
#
loop_
_entity.id
_entity.type
_entity.pdbx_description
1 polymer ?
#
loop_
_entity_poly.entity_id
_entity_poly.type
_entity_poly.pdbx_seq_one_letter_code
_entity_poly.pdbx_strand_id
1 'polypeptide(L)'
;MRVRPSGLVRLVAAVLMVAALSTDAPSTARAAPTAGPTLPLGHAGRWMTDAAGRAVVLHGLNQVYKVPPYLPSADGFGDDDATFLAANGFNAMRVGVIWAAVEPQPGSYDDNYLAGIAQTVQTLGAHGVLSLLDFHQDLYNEAFQGEGAPAWAVANNGLPNPQLGFPANYFVNPAEEYAWHALWQNAPAPDGAGLQDHYAGALAHVAAYFRGNPNVFGYDVLNEPWPGIVWEPCADVVLGCPLLDARMTAFYNRVVPALHAADPTPLAFVEPNTLFDEGIHTDLGHVADPNAGFSFHDYCAAEAELHINITCRLEDGVTLTNASLYSDLNRVPALLTEFGATNDGKNLAEVMRHADRHRMGWLEWAYTGNDKTSSSPTEQALVYDPSQPPVGGNVNTAKLAVLAAPYPQVVGGTPRYWSFWSGTFRLCYSTERPDHQGRFGPGTQTVVSVPPIEYPNGYQVTVRGGQVASAPGTPQLIVVGDGSSDTVDVTVTPG
;
A
#
# COMPACT_ATOMS: atom_id res chain seq x y z
N MET A 1 69.41 -76.57 4.28
CA MET A 1 68.32 -77.58 4.28
C MET A 1 67.04 -76.91 3.86
N ARG A 2 66.22 -77.64 3.11
CA ARG A 2 64.90 -77.26 2.60
C ARG A 2 63.92 -76.90 3.73
N VAL A 3 62.84 -76.23 3.30
CA VAL A 3 61.42 -76.46 3.62
C VAL A 3 60.69 -75.21 4.16
N ARG A 4 59.82 -74.66 3.30
CA ARG A 4 58.59 -73.90 3.62
C ARG A 4 57.55 -74.85 4.25
N PRO A 5 56.62 -74.43 5.14
CA PRO A 5 55.34 -73.83 4.66
C PRO A 5 54.69 -72.84 5.68
N SER A 6 54.15 -71.70 5.21
CA SER A 6 52.72 -71.36 4.98
C SER A 6 51.86 -71.05 6.22
N GLY A 7 51.20 -69.88 6.21
CA GLY A 7 49.92 -69.67 6.92
C GLY A 7 49.66 -68.25 7.46
N LEU A 8 48.92 -67.44 6.69
CA LEU A 8 47.97 -66.35 7.04
C LEU A 8 48.37 -65.30 8.11
N VAL A 9 48.23 -63.98 7.93
CA VAL A 9 47.02 -63.16 7.68
C VAL A 9 47.47 -61.76 7.21
N ARG A 10 46.72 -61.13 6.30
CA ARG A 10 46.95 -59.78 5.77
C ARG A 10 46.33 -58.71 6.69
N LEU A 11 47.11 -57.69 7.05
CA LEU A 11 46.61 -56.36 7.43
C LEU A 11 47.38 -55.35 6.56
N VAL A 12 46.70 -54.67 5.64
CA VAL A 12 47.31 -53.63 4.80
C VAL A 12 46.80 -52.28 5.29
N ALA A 13 47.71 -51.50 5.87
CA ALA A 13 47.54 -50.08 6.14
C ALA A 13 47.72 -49.30 4.84
N ALA A 14 46.74 -48.48 4.48
CA ALA A 14 46.82 -47.57 3.34
C ALA A 14 47.23 -46.17 3.82
N VAL A 15 48.32 -45.69 3.21
CA VAL A 15 48.89 -44.35 3.32
C VAL A 15 47.99 -43.37 2.56
N LEU A 16 47.49 -42.33 3.24
CA LEU A 16 46.76 -41.22 2.62
C LEU A 16 47.75 -40.11 2.23
N MET A 17 47.86 -39.86 0.92
CA MET A 17 48.52 -38.67 0.37
C MET A 17 47.68 -37.42 0.66
N VAL A 18 48.32 -36.39 1.18
CA VAL A 18 47.77 -35.04 1.34
C VAL A 18 47.83 -34.34 -0.03
N ALA A 19 46.67 -34.13 -0.66
CA ALA A 19 46.52 -33.18 -1.75
C ALA A 19 46.14 -31.82 -1.16
N ALA A 20 46.96 -30.80 -1.39
CA ALA A 20 46.65 -29.42 -1.04
C ALA A 20 45.53 -28.91 -1.96
N LEU A 21 44.30 -28.89 -1.44
CA LEU A 21 43.17 -28.18 -2.05
C LEU A 21 43.21 -26.75 -1.53
N SER A 22 43.48 -25.80 -2.43
CA SER A 22 43.18 -24.39 -2.23
C SER A 22 41.67 -24.24 -2.02
N THR A 23 41.26 -23.93 -0.80
CA THR A 23 39.88 -23.58 -0.48
C THR A 23 39.63 -22.17 -0.97
N ASP A 24 39.16 -22.03 -2.21
CA ASP A 24 38.41 -20.85 -2.60
C ASP A 24 37.13 -20.85 -1.75
N ALA A 25 37.08 -19.94 -0.78
CA ALA A 25 35.86 -19.65 -0.06
C ALA A 25 34.80 -19.23 -1.10
N PRO A 26 33.57 -19.78 -1.07
CA PRO A 26 32.52 -19.28 -1.93
C PRO A 26 32.32 -17.82 -1.57
N SER A 27 32.61 -16.92 -2.52
CA SER A 27 32.17 -15.54 -2.43
C SER A 27 30.66 -15.61 -2.30
N THR A 28 30.13 -15.22 -1.13
CA THR A 28 28.72 -14.87 -1.03
C THR A 28 28.48 -13.82 -2.09
N ALA A 29 27.78 -14.19 -3.16
CA ALA A 29 27.30 -13.23 -4.13
C ALA A 29 26.45 -12.26 -3.32
N ARG A 30 27.01 -11.06 -3.08
CA ARG A 30 26.27 -9.94 -2.52
C ARG A 30 25.11 -9.75 -3.49
N ALA A 31 23.90 -9.99 -3.04
CA ALA A 31 22.70 -9.68 -3.82
C ALA A 31 22.91 -8.28 -4.40
N ALA A 32 22.72 -8.13 -5.71
CA ALA A 32 22.76 -6.80 -6.32
C ALA A 32 21.80 -5.91 -5.50
N PRO A 33 22.20 -4.67 -5.14
CA PRO A 33 21.28 -3.77 -4.44
C PRO A 33 19.97 -3.75 -5.21
N THR A 34 18.89 -4.11 -4.54
CA THR A 34 17.54 -4.09 -5.11
C THR A 34 17.32 -2.71 -5.71
N ALA A 35 16.93 -2.67 -6.99
CA ALA A 35 16.72 -1.42 -7.73
C ALA A 35 15.42 -0.71 -7.28
N GLY A 36 15.07 -0.77 -6.00
CA GLY A 36 13.82 -0.25 -5.45
C GLY A 36 14.03 0.94 -4.50
N PRO A 37 12.93 1.38 -3.85
CA PRO A 37 13.01 2.32 -2.74
C PRO A 37 13.82 1.71 -1.57
N THR A 38 14.53 2.57 -0.85
CA THR A 38 15.27 2.19 0.36
C THR A 38 14.56 2.70 1.61
N LEU A 39 14.20 1.81 2.54
CA LEU A 39 13.55 2.20 3.79
C LEU A 39 14.52 2.87 4.78
N PRO A 40 14.01 3.68 5.73
CA PRO A 40 12.60 4.08 5.87
C PRO A 40 12.14 5.02 4.76
N LEU A 41 10.85 4.96 4.42
CA LEU A 41 10.23 6.04 3.66
C LEU A 41 9.94 7.19 4.64
N GLY A 42 10.16 8.40 4.16
CA GLY A 42 9.75 9.64 4.80
C GLY A 42 9.18 10.56 3.73
N HIS A 43 9.26 11.88 3.95
CA HIS A 43 8.83 12.83 2.94
C HIS A 43 9.57 14.16 2.97
N ALA A 44 9.50 14.86 1.85
CA ALA A 44 9.92 16.24 1.69
C ALA A 44 8.79 17.04 1.04
N GLY A 45 8.03 17.77 1.86
CA GLY A 45 6.78 18.38 1.43
C GLY A 45 5.82 17.32 0.90
N ARG A 46 5.31 17.51 -0.32
CA ARG A 46 4.40 16.58 -0.99
C ARG A 46 5.04 15.27 -1.47
N TRP A 47 6.36 15.17 -1.44
CA TRP A 47 7.07 14.05 -2.05
C TRP A 47 7.35 12.97 -1.02
N MET A 48 6.83 11.78 -1.24
CA MET A 48 7.32 10.60 -0.54
C MET A 48 8.76 10.34 -0.96
N THR A 49 9.66 10.14 0.01
CA THR A 49 11.09 9.96 -0.25
C THR A 49 11.63 8.72 0.44
N ASP A 50 12.58 8.07 -0.21
CA ASP A 50 13.34 6.99 0.40
C ASP A 50 14.45 7.51 1.32
N ALA A 51 15.18 6.62 2.00
CA ALA A 51 16.27 6.98 2.91
C ALA A 51 17.45 7.72 2.24
N ALA A 52 17.56 7.69 0.90
CA ALA A 52 18.52 8.47 0.13
C ALA A 52 17.98 9.85 -0.30
N GLY A 53 16.71 10.13 -0.01
CA GLY A 53 15.97 11.34 -0.37
C GLY A 53 15.39 11.31 -1.79
N ARG A 54 15.41 10.17 -2.48
CA ARG A 54 14.87 10.00 -3.84
C ARG A 54 13.35 9.97 -3.77
N ALA A 55 12.65 10.59 -4.72
CA ALA A 55 11.20 10.52 -4.77
C ALA A 55 10.74 9.09 -5.06
N VAL A 56 9.72 8.61 -4.35
CA VAL A 56 9.18 7.26 -4.47
C VAL A 56 7.74 7.33 -5.00
N VAL A 57 7.40 6.42 -5.91
CA VAL A 57 6.01 6.20 -6.36
C VAL A 57 5.68 4.73 -6.11
N LEU A 58 4.57 4.51 -5.43
CA LEU A 58 4.09 3.18 -5.05
C LEU A 58 2.88 2.83 -5.91
N HIS A 59 2.95 1.75 -6.70
CA HIS A 59 1.80 1.16 -7.37
C HIS A 59 1.61 -0.26 -6.84
N GLY A 60 0.37 -0.59 -6.50
CA GLY A 60 0.06 -1.83 -5.80
C GLY A 60 -1.42 -2.16 -5.78
N LEU A 61 -1.77 -3.06 -4.87
CA LEU A 61 -3.14 -3.49 -4.63
C LEU A 61 -3.45 -3.52 -3.13
N ASN A 62 -4.71 -3.77 -2.80
CA ASN A 62 -5.19 -4.06 -1.46
C ASN A 62 -5.36 -5.58 -1.25
N GLN A 63 -4.98 -6.07 -0.08
CA GLN A 63 -5.23 -7.43 0.39
C GLN A 63 -5.73 -7.37 1.84
N VAL A 64 -7.05 -7.46 1.99
CA VAL A 64 -7.75 -7.36 3.28
C VAL A 64 -8.67 -8.56 3.43
N TYR A 65 -8.47 -9.35 4.48
CA TYR A 65 -9.34 -10.51 4.79
C TYR A 65 -10.29 -10.17 5.94
N LYS A 66 -11.57 -9.95 5.63
CA LYS A 66 -12.56 -9.31 6.50
C LYS A 66 -13.39 -10.27 7.38
N VAL A 67 -12.98 -11.53 7.47
CA VAL A 67 -13.64 -12.55 8.32
C VAL A 67 -12.63 -13.27 9.19
N PRO A 68 -13.00 -13.74 10.41
CA PRO A 68 -12.09 -14.50 11.25
C PRO A 68 -11.45 -15.68 10.48
N PRO A 69 -10.12 -15.88 10.57
CA PRO A 69 -9.19 -15.27 11.52
C PRO A 69 -8.56 -13.93 11.09
N TYR A 70 -9.10 -13.25 10.07
CA TYR A 70 -8.66 -11.95 9.53
C TYR A 70 -7.24 -11.92 8.96
N LEU A 71 -6.73 -13.08 8.55
CA LEU A 71 -5.40 -13.23 7.99
C LEU A 71 -5.48 -13.45 6.48
N PRO A 72 -4.72 -12.70 5.66
CA PRO A 72 -4.59 -12.99 4.22
C PRO A 72 -4.22 -14.45 3.96
N SER A 73 -3.34 -15.07 4.76
CA SER A 73 -2.99 -16.48 4.58
C SER A 73 -4.18 -17.46 4.69
N ALA A 74 -5.31 -17.03 5.27
CA ALA A 74 -6.52 -17.85 5.39
C ALA A 74 -7.33 -17.93 4.08
N ASP A 75 -7.20 -16.96 3.17
CA ASP A 75 -7.77 -17.04 1.81
C ASP A 75 -6.85 -17.73 0.79
N GLY A 76 -5.61 -17.99 1.19
CA GLY A 76 -4.60 -18.66 0.37
C GLY A 76 -3.43 -17.76 0.00
N PHE A 77 -3.48 -16.46 0.27
CA PHE A 77 -2.43 -15.52 -0.12
C PHE A 77 -1.02 -15.97 0.33
N GLY A 78 -0.08 -16.06 -0.62
CA GLY A 78 1.23 -16.67 -0.43
C GLY A 78 2.38 -16.13 -1.28
N ASP A 79 3.42 -16.96 -1.43
CA ASP A 79 4.70 -16.61 -2.08
C ASP A 79 4.57 -16.46 -3.61
N ASP A 80 3.69 -17.25 -4.23
CA ASP A 80 3.36 -17.16 -5.65
C ASP A 80 2.58 -15.89 -5.99
N ASP A 81 1.71 -15.42 -5.10
CA ASP A 81 1.06 -14.11 -5.19
C ASP A 81 2.08 -12.96 -5.13
N ALA A 82 2.99 -12.99 -4.15
CA ALA A 82 4.05 -11.99 -4.04
C ALA A 82 5.00 -12.01 -5.25
N THR A 83 5.31 -13.19 -5.78
CA THR A 83 6.06 -13.35 -7.03
C THR A 83 5.29 -12.74 -8.21
N PHE A 84 3.99 -12.98 -8.30
CA PHE A 84 3.12 -12.44 -9.35
C PHE A 84 3.06 -10.91 -9.31
N LEU A 85 2.94 -10.31 -8.13
CA LEU A 85 2.94 -8.85 -7.95
C LEU A 85 4.24 -8.24 -8.48
N ALA A 86 5.38 -8.76 -8.04
CA ALA A 86 6.70 -8.27 -8.44
C ALA A 86 6.95 -8.47 -9.95
N ALA A 87 6.54 -9.61 -10.52
CA ALA A 87 6.67 -9.90 -11.95
C ALA A 87 5.87 -8.94 -12.84
N ASN A 88 4.79 -8.37 -12.31
CA ASN A 88 3.95 -7.39 -13.01
C ASN A 88 4.27 -5.93 -12.64
N GLY A 89 5.34 -5.71 -11.87
CA GLY A 89 5.88 -4.38 -11.60
C GLY A 89 5.24 -3.64 -10.44
N PHE A 90 4.34 -4.28 -9.67
CA PHE A 90 3.81 -3.73 -8.43
C PHE A 90 4.91 -3.73 -7.35
N ASN A 91 4.99 -2.67 -6.56
CA ASN A 91 6.01 -2.50 -5.52
C ASN A 91 5.42 -2.22 -4.12
N ALA A 92 4.10 -2.22 -3.99
CA ALA A 92 3.43 -2.03 -2.71
C ALA A 92 2.16 -2.89 -2.58
N MET A 93 1.74 -3.14 -1.35
CA MET A 93 0.47 -3.75 -0.98
C MET A 93 -0.08 -3.06 0.27
N ARG A 94 -1.37 -2.70 0.29
CA ARG A 94 -2.10 -2.32 1.50
C ARG A 94 -2.64 -3.59 2.15
N VAL A 95 -2.14 -3.92 3.34
CA VAL A 95 -2.43 -5.15 4.06
C VAL A 95 -3.32 -4.81 5.24
N GLY A 96 -4.53 -5.37 5.24
CA GLY A 96 -5.52 -5.11 6.27
C GLY A 96 -5.12 -5.66 7.64
N VAL A 97 -5.34 -4.85 8.67
CA VAL A 97 -5.15 -5.12 10.09
C VAL A 97 -6.46 -4.75 10.81
N ILE A 98 -7.13 -5.75 11.39
CA ILE A 98 -8.46 -5.56 11.96
C ILE A 98 -8.36 -5.32 13.47
N TRP A 99 -8.88 -4.18 13.97
CA TRP A 99 -8.80 -3.84 15.40
C TRP A 99 -9.38 -4.94 16.29
N ALA A 100 -10.46 -5.59 15.86
CA ALA A 100 -11.07 -6.72 16.57
C ALA A 100 -10.12 -7.91 16.78
N ALA A 101 -9.19 -8.13 15.84
CA ALA A 101 -8.17 -9.16 15.93
C ALA A 101 -6.92 -8.69 16.69
N VAL A 102 -6.57 -7.40 16.60
CA VAL A 102 -5.47 -6.80 17.37
C VAL A 102 -5.78 -6.79 18.87
N GLU A 103 -6.97 -6.34 19.26
CA GLU A 103 -7.38 -6.13 20.65
C GLU A 103 -8.74 -6.83 20.93
N PRO A 104 -8.77 -8.18 20.98
CA PRO A 104 -10.01 -8.93 21.15
C PRO A 104 -10.73 -8.67 22.48
N GLN A 105 -10.02 -8.18 23.50
CA GLN A 105 -10.57 -7.72 24.78
C GLN A 105 -9.90 -6.39 25.16
N PRO A 106 -10.57 -5.50 25.93
CA PRO A 106 -9.99 -4.21 26.30
C PRO A 106 -8.60 -4.35 26.93
N GLY A 107 -7.59 -3.73 26.34
CA GLY A 107 -6.19 -3.74 26.78
C GLY A 107 -5.44 -5.06 26.60
N SER A 108 -6.02 -6.06 25.91
CA SER A 108 -5.42 -7.37 25.67
C SER A 108 -5.15 -7.56 24.19
N TYR A 109 -3.86 -7.52 23.80
CA TYR A 109 -3.44 -7.63 22.41
C TYR A 109 -3.09 -9.07 21.99
N ASP A 110 -3.42 -9.47 20.76
CA ASP A 110 -3.11 -10.79 20.20
C ASP A 110 -1.87 -10.77 19.29
N ASP A 111 -0.71 -11.05 19.86
CA ASP A 111 0.54 -11.14 19.10
C ASP A 111 0.60 -12.33 18.12
N ASN A 112 -0.26 -13.36 18.26
CA ASN A 112 -0.31 -14.44 17.28
C ASN A 112 -0.96 -13.97 15.98
N TYR A 113 -1.99 -13.12 16.09
CA TYR A 113 -2.56 -12.45 14.93
C TYR A 113 -1.51 -11.58 14.23
N LEU A 114 -0.77 -10.76 14.99
CA LEU A 114 0.30 -9.92 14.45
C LEU A 114 1.44 -10.74 13.82
N ALA A 115 1.74 -11.92 14.36
CA ALA A 115 2.71 -12.84 13.75
C ALA A 115 2.24 -13.34 12.37
N GLY A 116 0.93 -13.57 12.20
CA GLY A 116 0.34 -13.90 10.90
C GLY A 116 0.47 -12.75 9.89
N ILE A 117 0.14 -11.52 10.29
CA ILE A 117 0.34 -10.33 9.45
C ILE A 117 1.82 -10.14 9.11
N ALA A 118 2.72 -10.32 10.08
CA ALA A 118 4.16 -10.22 9.85
C ALA A 118 4.69 -11.27 8.87
N GLN A 119 4.10 -12.47 8.84
CA GLN A 119 4.42 -13.48 7.83
C GLN A 119 4.03 -12.99 6.42
N THR A 120 2.85 -12.39 6.25
CA THR A 120 2.44 -11.79 4.96
C THR A 120 3.40 -10.66 4.54
N VAL A 121 3.73 -9.75 5.46
CA VAL A 121 4.71 -8.67 5.22
C VAL A 121 6.08 -9.22 4.83
N GLN A 122 6.53 -10.29 5.49
CA GLN A 122 7.80 -10.94 5.15
C GLN A 122 7.77 -11.57 3.75
N THR A 123 6.68 -12.25 3.41
CA THR A 123 6.48 -12.84 2.07
C THR A 123 6.54 -11.76 1.01
N LEU A 124 5.78 -10.66 1.15
CA LEU A 124 5.81 -9.52 0.24
C LEU A 124 7.21 -8.90 0.11
N GLY A 125 7.86 -8.65 1.25
CA GLY A 125 9.18 -8.03 1.31
C GLY A 125 10.29 -8.86 0.65
N ALA A 126 10.18 -10.19 0.67
CA ALA A 126 11.11 -11.08 -0.02
C ALA A 126 11.13 -10.88 -1.55
N HIS A 127 10.06 -10.31 -2.10
CA HIS A 127 9.90 -10.01 -3.53
C HIS A 127 9.99 -8.50 -3.85
N GLY A 128 10.37 -7.68 -2.86
CA GLY A 128 10.49 -6.23 -3.03
C GLY A 128 9.17 -5.47 -3.07
N VAL A 129 8.09 -6.06 -2.56
CA VAL A 129 6.79 -5.42 -2.38
C VAL A 129 6.71 -4.89 -0.94
N LEU A 130 6.56 -3.57 -0.79
CA LEU A 130 6.45 -2.91 0.51
C LEU A 130 5.00 -2.98 1.05
N SER A 131 4.83 -3.00 2.37
CA SER A 131 3.52 -3.08 3.01
C SER A 131 3.12 -1.77 3.68
N LEU A 132 1.90 -1.31 3.39
CA LEU A 132 1.14 -0.37 4.21
C LEU A 132 0.26 -1.20 5.13
N LEU A 133 0.37 -1.02 6.45
CA LEU A 133 -0.51 -1.70 7.40
C LEU A 133 -1.74 -0.84 7.63
N ASP A 134 -2.88 -1.31 7.17
CA ASP A 134 -4.12 -0.55 7.16
C ASP A 134 -5.05 -0.99 8.29
N PHE A 135 -5.40 -0.07 9.19
CA PHE A 135 -6.40 -0.31 10.22
C PHE A 135 -7.81 -0.26 9.61
N HIS A 136 -8.16 -1.38 8.98
CA HIS A 136 -9.36 -1.52 8.17
C HIS A 136 -10.63 -1.62 9.03
N GLN A 137 -11.72 -1.09 8.47
CA GLN A 137 -13.08 -1.26 8.97
C GLN A 137 -14.05 -1.02 7.81
N ASP A 138 -15.19 -1.69 7.86
CA ASP A 138 -16.39 -1.33 7.11
C ASP A 138 -17.57 -1.38 8.04
N LEU A 139 -18.48 -0.41 7.98
CA LEU A 139 -19.67 -0.32 8.82
C LEU A 139 -19.35 -0.51 10.32
N TYR A 140 -18.15 -0.10 10.77
CA TYR A 140 -17.63 -0.15 12.13
C TYR A 140 -17.45 -1.55 12.76
N ASN A 141 -18.40 -2.47 12.66
CA ASN A 141 -18.39 -3.78 13.33
C ASN A 141 -19.36 -4.79 12.69
N GLU A 142 -19.13 -6.09 12.95
CA GLU A 142 -19.98 -7.20 12.51
C GLU A 142 -21.46 -7.10 12.94
N ALA A 143 -21.77 -6.43 14.05
CA ALA A 143 -23.15 -6.17 14.50
C ALA A 143 -23.94 -5.33 13.48
N PHE A 144 -23.27 -4.56 12.64
CA PHE A 144 -23.84 -3.75 11.57
C PHE A 144 -23.58 -4.38 10.19
N GLN A 145 -23.29 -5.69 10.15
CA GLN A 145 -22.90 -6.44 8.93
C GLN A 145 -21.53 -6.03 8.36
N GLY A 146 -20.76 -5.30 9.16
CA GLY A 146 -19.43 -4.81 8.86
C GLY A 146 -18.29 -5.64 9.43
N GLU A 147 -17.19 -4.96 9.72
CA GLU A 147 -15.96 -5.47 10.33
C GLU A 147 -15.13 -4.29 10.90
N GLY A 148 -13.97 -4.54 11.53
CA GLY A 148 -13.12 -3.48 12.08
C GLY A 148 -13.04 -3.49 13.60
N ALA A 149 -13.94 -2.76 14.28
CA ALA A 149 -13.90 -2.60 15.73
C ALA A 149 -14.27 -3.90 16.48
N PRO A 150 -13.64 -4.20 17.64
CA PRO A 150 -14.06 -5.32 18.47
C PRO A 150 -15.45 -5.09 19.08
N ALA A 151 -16.17 -6.18 19.38
CA ALA A 151 -17.51 -6.11 19.95
C ALA A 151 -17.60 -5.33 21.27
N TRP A 152 -16.54 -5.31 22.08
CA TRP A 152 -16.50 -4.54 23.33
C TRP A 152 -16.40 -3.03 23.10
N ALA A 153 -15.98 -2.60 21.91
CA ALA A 153 -15.86 -1.20 21.50
C ALA A 153 -17.11 -0.66 20.79
N VAL A 154 -18.20 -1.43 20.75
CA VAL A 154 -19.46 -1.05 20.10
C VAL A 154 -20.45 -0.52 21.12
N ALA A 155 -20.78 0.76 21.01
CA ALA A 155 -21.92 1.35 21.69
C ALA A 155 -23.04 1.58 20.68
N ASN A 156 -24.23 1.00 20.89
CA ASN A 156 -25.38 1.18 20.00
C ASN A 156 -26.56 1.92 20.66
N ASN A 157 -26.45 2.22 21.96
CA ASN A 157 -27.46 2.91 22.78
C ASN A 157 -28.88 2.34 22.68
N GLY A 158 -29.03 1.05 22.33
CA GLY A 158 -30.33 0.41 22.11
C GLY A 158 -31.13 1.00 20.93
N LEU A 159 -30.48 1.72 20.01
CA LEU A 159 -31.11 2.27 18.81
C LEU A 159 -31.44 1.16 17.79
N PRO A 160 -32.36 1.42 16.84
CA PRO A 160 -32.67 0.47 15.78
C PRO A 160 -31.42 0.08 14.98
N ASN A 161 -31.23 -1.23 14.81
CA ASN A 161 -30.16 -1.81 13.99
C ASN A 161 -30.76 -2.59 12.82
N PRO A 162 -31.26 -1.92 11.77
CA PRO A 162 -31.68 -2.60 10.56
C PRO A 162 -30.48 -3.29 9.90
N GLN A 163 -30.75 -4.38 9.18
CA GLN A 163 -29.72 -5.20 8.54
C GLN A 163 -29.87 -5.08 7.03
N LEU A 164 -29.43 -3.95 6.47
CA LEU A 164 -29.61 -3.57 5.06
C LEU A 164 -28.37 -3.82 4.19
N GLY A 165 -27.27 -4.27 4.80
CA GLY A 165 -26.02 -4.60 4.12
C GLY A 165 -25.17 -3.38 3.76
N PHE A 166 -24.02 -3.66 3.15
CA PHE A 166 -23.11 -2.66 2.63
C PHE A 166 -23.58 -2.17 1.24
N PRO A 167 -23.45 -0.86 0.92
CA PRO A 167 -23.09 0.23 1.84
C PRO A 167 -24.31 0.84 2.55
N ALA A 168 -25.52 0.33 2.30
CA ALA A 168 -26.77 0.91 2.78
C ALA A 168 -26.80 1.21 4.29
N ASN A 169 -26.20 0.36 5.12
CA ASN A 169 -26.19 0.54 6.57
C ASN A 169 -25.53 1.88 7.00
N TYR A 170 -24.49 2.36 6.31
CA TYR A 170 -23.87 3.67 6.60
C TYR A 170 -24.92 4.80 6.60
N PHE A 171 -25.88 4.76 5.68
CA PHE A 171 -26.83 5.85 5.47
C PHE A 171 -28.08 5.76 6.36
N VAL A 172 -28.45 4.56 6.81
CA VAL A 172 -29.78 4.31 7.40
C VAL A 172 -29.78 3.40 8.63
N ASN A 173 -28.63 3.16 9.27
CA ASN A 173 -28.53 2.38 10.50
C ASN A 173 -28.25 3.25 11.75
N PRO A 174 -29.28 3.68 12.51
CA PRO A 174 -29.09 4.53 13.69
C PRO A 174 -28.17 3.96 14.77
N ALA A 175 -28.11 2.64 14.91
CA ALA A 175 -27.25 1.97 15.88
C ALA A 175 -25.77 2.08 15.50
N GLU A 176 -25.46 1.96 14.21
CA GLU A 176 -24.11 2.13 13.66
C GLU A 176 -23.67 3.60 13.76
N GLU A 177 -24.55 4.52 13.39
CA GLU A 177 -24.28 5.96 13.47
C GLU A 177 -23.90 6.39 14.89
N TYR A 178 -24.55 5.80 15.88
CA TYR A 178 -24.22 6.02 17.28
C TYR A 178 -22.87 5.40 17.68
N ALA A 179 -22.47 4.28 17.09
CA ALA A 179 -21.17 3.68 17.35
C ALA A 179 -20.03 4.59 16.90
N TRP A 180 -20.14 5.16 15.69
CA TRP A 180 -19.24 6.21 15.21
C TRP A 180 -19.26 7.44 16.12
N HIS A 181 -20.45 7.91 16.50
CA HIS A 181 -20.57 9.02 17.45
C HIS A 181 -19.83 8.73 18.78
N ALA A 182 -19.95 7.51 19.30
CA ALA A 182 -19.27 7.10 20.53
C ALA A 182 -17.74 7.11 20.39
N LEU A 183 -17.20 6.63 19.26
CA LEU A 183 -15.78 6.74 18.94
C LEU A 183 -15.35 8.22 18.88
N TRP A 184 -16.08 9.07 18.15
CA TRP A 184 -15.76 10.49 18.01
C TRP A 184 -15.83 11.29 19.32
N GLN A 185 -16.66 10.85 20.28
CA GLN A 185 -16.73 11.45 21.62
C GLN A 185 -15.71 10.86 22.62
N ASN A 186 -14.88 9.91 22.19
CA ASN A 186 -14.02 9.13 23.08
C ASN A 186 -14.82 8.54 24.26
N ALA A 187 -15.99 7.96 23.97
CA ALA A 187 -16.87 7.39 24.98
C ALA A 187 -16.13 6.31 25.80
N PRO A 188 -16.51 6.07 27.07
CA PRO A 188 -15.87 5.04 27.88
C PRO A 188 -16.19 3.64 27.36
N ALA A 189 -15.17 2.82 27.19
CA ALA A 189 -15.23 1.37 27.03
C ALA A 189 -15.64 0.68 28.36
N PRO A 190 -15.89 -0.65 28.36
CA PRO A 190 -16.35 -1.36 29.56
C PRO A 190 -15.43 -1.27 30.78
N ASP A 191 -14.13 -1.03 30.59
CA ASP A 191 -13.15 -0.85 31.67
C ASP A 191 -13.01 0.62 32.13
N GLY A 192 -13.73 1.54 31.48
CA GLY A 192 -13.76 2.97 31.80
C GLY A 192 -12.75 3.83 31.05
N ALA A 193 -11.82 3.25 30.28
CA ALA A 193 -10.94 4.02 29.39
C ALA A 193 -11.69 4.47 28.13
N GLY A 194 -11.24 5.53 27.44
CA GLY A 194 -11.92 6.01 26.25
C GLY A 194 -11.71 5.10 25.03
N LEU A 195 -12.67 5.03 24.11
CA LEU A 195 -12.53 4.26 22.87
C LEU A 195 -11.32 4.69 22.01
N GLN A 196 -11.06 6.00 21.90
CA GLN A 196 -9.87 6.51 21.21
C GLN A 196 -8.57 6.22 22.00
N ASP A 197 -8.65 6.03 23.33
CA ASP A 197 -7.50 5.61 24.13
C ASP A 197 -7.11 4.17 23.83
N HIS A 198 -8.09 3.27 23.73
CA HIS A 198 -7.84 1.91 23.28
C HIS A 198 -7.36 1.86 21.84
N TYR A 199 -7.99 2.62 20.94
CA TYR A 199 -7.57 2.66 19.53
C TYR A 199 -6.12 3.16 19.40
N ALA A 200 -5.73 4.21 20.13
CA ALA A 200 -4.35 4.67 20.23
C ALA A 200 -3.41 3.59 20.77
N GLY A 201 -3.85 2.84 21.80
CA GLY A 201 -3.10 1.72 22.37
C GLY A 201 -2.90 0.57 21.39
N ALA A 202 -3.94 0.20 20.64
CA ALA A 202 -3.87 -0.83 19.60
C ALA A 202 -2.92 -0.43 18.46
N LEU A 203 -3.04 0.80 17.94
CA LEU A 203 -2.10 1.35 16.96
C LEU A 203 -0.66 1.35 17.48
N ALA A 204 -0.44 1.83 18.71
CA ALA A 204 0.88 1.84 19.33
C ALA A 204 1.43 0.42 19.54
N HIS A 205 0.59 -0.56 19.87
CA HIS A 205 0.99 -1.96 20.02
C HIS A 205 1.41 -2.58 18.68
N VAL A 206 0.62 -2.36 17.61
CA VAL A 206 1.00 -2.79 16.26
C VAL A 206 2.29 -2.11 15.81
N ALA A 207 2.43 -0.80 16.04
CA ALA A 207 3.66 -0.07 15.73
C ALA A 207 4.87 -0.61 16.49
N ALA A 208 4.73 -0.90 17.79
CA ALA A 208 5.78 -1.51 18.59
C ALA A 208 6.19 -2.90 18.06
N TYR A 209 5.21 -3.70 17.65
CA TYR A 209 5.43 -5.05 17.09
C TYR A 209 6.23 -5.00 15.79
N PHE A 210 5.88 -4.08 14.89
CA PHE A 210 6.52 -3.92 13.58
C PHE A 210 7.73 -3.00 13.58
N ARG A 211 8.14 -2.49 14.75
CA ARG A 211 9.22 -1.51 14.88
C ARG A 211 10.50 -1.97 14.21
N GLY A 212 10.98 -1.17 13.25
CA GLY A 212 12.21 -1.45 12.51
C GLY A 212 12.09 -2.58 11.48
N ASN A 213 10.87 -3.02 11.15
CA ASN A 213 10.64 -3.94 10.04
C ASN A 213 10.97 -3.25 8.72
N PRO A 214 11.92 -3.77 7.91
CA PRO A 214 12.38 -3.13 6.68
C PRO A 214 11.43 -3.27 5.49
N ASN A 215 10.23 -3.82 5.70
CA ASN A 215 9.22 -4.01 4.66
C ASN A 215 7.93 -3.24 4.95
N VAL A 216 7.77 -2.61 6.12
CA VAL A 216 6.62 -1.76 6.45
C VAL A 216 7.00 -0.31 6.19
N PHE A 217 6.31 0.34 5.25
CA PHE A 217 6.60 1.74 4.92
C PHE A 217 5.73 2.75 5.67
N GLY A 218 4.61 2.29 6.22
CA GLY A 218 3.72 3.13 6.99
C GLY A 218 2.51 2.39 7.55
N TYR A 219 1.67 3.15 8.23
CA TYR A 219 0.39 2.72 8.78
C TYR A 219 -0.72 3.60 8.19
N ASP A 220 -1.78 3.00 7.70
CA ASP A 220 -3.03 3.69 7.41
C ASP A 220 -3.86 3.70 8.69
N VAL A 221 -4.11 4.91 9.23
CA VAL A 221 -4.49 5.04 10.63
C VAL A 221 -5.94 4.63 10.88
N LEU A 222 -6.83 4.81 9.93
CA LEU A 222 -8.24 4.41 10.00
C LEU A 222 -8.84 4.46 8.59
N ASN A 223 -9.26 3.30 8.07
CA ASN A 223 -9.96 3.18 6.79
C ASN A 223 -11.33 3.88 6.83
N GLU A 224 -11.63 4.66 5.80
CA GLU A 224 -12.93 5.29 5.52
C GLU A 224 -13.67 5.80 6.78
N PRO A 225 -13.12 6.80 7.49
CA PRO A 225 -13.77 7.37 8.66
C PRO A 225 -15.17 7.92 8.34
N TRP A 226 -16.21 7.31 8.91
CA TRP A 226 -17.57 7.76 8.69
C TRP A 226 -17.97 8.92 9.64
N PRO A 227 -18.69 9.96 9.15
CA PRO A 227 -19.18 11.06 9.98
C PRO A 227 -20.00 10.67 11.22
N GLY A 228 -20.71 9.55 11.16
CA GLY A 228 -21.68 9.19 12.19
C GLY A 228 -22.96 10.03 12.11
N ILE A 229 -23.67 10.12 13.24
CA ILE A 229 -24.90 10.92 13.36
C ILE A 229 -24.68 12.33 12.78
N VAL A 230 -25.54 12.72 11.82
CA VAL A 230 -25.48 13.99 11.05
C VAL A 230 -24.49 13.94 9.87
N TRP A 231 -24.44 12.85 9.12
CA TRP A 231 -23.68 12.78 7.87
C TRP A 231 -24.29 13.63 6.75
N GLU A 232 -25.61 13.88 6.74
CA GLU A 232 -26.28 14.50 5.60
C GLU A 232 -25.76 15.91 5.26
N PRO A 233 -25.46 16.79 6.24
CA PRO A 233 -24.83 18.08 5.96
C PRO A 233 -23.39 17.98 5.45
N CYS A 234 -22.71 16.85 5.64
CA CYS A 234 -21.36 16.61 5.12
C CYS A 234 -21.37 16.36 3.61
N ALA A 235 -22.53 16.03 3.00
CA ALA A 235 -22.66 15.77 1.56
C ALA A 235 -22.63 17.04 0.68
N ASP A 236 -22.34 18.21 1.25
CA ASP A 236 -22.14 19.43 0.48
C ASP A 236 -20.77 19.42 -0.19
N VAL A 237 -20.74 19.26 -1.51
CA VAL A 237 -19.51 19.14 -2.31
C VAL A 237 -18.55 20.34 -2.17
N VAL A 238 -19.05 21.53 -1.77
CA VAL A 238 -18.22 22.73 -1.62
C VAL A 238 -17.78 22.93 -0.17
N LEU A 239 -18.71 22.77 0.77
CA LEU A 239 -18.45 23.03 2.18
C LEU A 239 -17.83 21.84 2.90
N GLY A 240 -17.97 20.61 2.39
CA GLY A 240 -17.50 19.40 3.06
C GLY A 240 -18.11 19.23 4.45
N CYS A 241 -17.31 18.73 5.39
CA CYS A 241 -17.75 18.50 6.77
C CYS A 241 -16.85 19.12 7.84
N PRO A 242 -16.76 20.46 7.94
CA PRO A 242 -15.75 21.15 8.76
C PRO A 242 -15.82 20.81 10.25
N LEU A 243 -17.02 20.55 10.80
CA LEU A 243 -17.17 20.19 12.21
C LEU A 243 -16.67 18.77 12.50
N LEU A 244 -16.90 17.83 11.58
CA LEU A 244 -16.38 16.47 11.71
C LEU A 244 -14.89 16.46 11.44
N ASP A 245 -14.43 17.10 10.37
CA ASP A 245 -13.02 17.15 10.00
C ASP A 245 -12.17 17.74 11.14
N ALA A 246 -12.70 18.73 11.88
CA ALA A 246 -12.06 19.22 13.11
C ALA A 246 -11.99 18.16 14.23
N ARG A 247 -13.01 17.31 14.39
CA ARG A 247 -13.00 16.18 15.35
C ARG A 247 -12.04 15.09 14.92
N MET A 248 -12.03 14.74 13.63
CA MET A 248 -11.09 13.77 13.06
C MET A 248 -9.65 14.27 13.19
N THR A 249 -9.41 15.56 12.94
CA THR A 249 -8.10 16.20 13.19
C THR A 249 -7.67 16.02 14.65
N ALA A 250 -8.59 16.22 15.61
CA ALA A 250 -8.29 16.02 17.03
C ALA A 250 -8.03 14.53 17.37
N PHE A 251 -8.77 13.62 16.73
CA PHE A 251 -8.54 12.17 16.83
C PHE A 251 -7.15 11.79 16.29
N TYR A 252 -6.78 12.20 15.08
CA TYR A 252 -5.45 11.92 14.52
C TYR A 252 -4.33 12.52 15.36
N ASN A 253 -4.50 13.75 15.86
CA ASN A 253 -3.55 14.37 16.80
C ASN A 253 -3.50 13.68 18.18
N ARG A 254 -4.43 12.76 18.48
CA ARG A 254 -4.36 11.88 19.66
C ARG A 254 -3.62 10.58 19.33
N VAL A 255 -3.99 9.91 18.25
CA VAL A 255 -3.56 8.53 17.98
C VAL A 255 -2.20 8.44 17.28
N VAL A 256 -1.89 9.37 16.36
CA VAL A 256 -0.61 9.36 15.62
C VAL A 256 0.59 9.57 16.56
N PRO A 257 0.56 10.49 17.54
CA PRO A 257 1.65 10.59 18.51
C PRO A 257 1.85 9.32 19.36
N ALA A 258 0.79 8.57 19.65
CA ALA A 258 0.89 7.30 20.38
C ALA A 258 1.58 6.22 19.51
N LEU A 259 1.22 6.16 18.22
CA LEU A 259 1.87 5.33 17.22
C LEU A 259 3.37 5.65 17.12
N HIS A 260 3.74 6.92 16.91
CA HIS A 260 5.15 7.29 16.74
C HIS A 260 5.97 7.30 18.04
N ALA A 261 5.33 7.31 19.21
CA ALA A 261 6.01 7.01 20.46
C ALA A 261 6.51 5.55 20.49
N ALA A 262 5.79 4.63 19.85
CA ALA A 262 6.14 3.22 19.74
C ALA A 262 7.13 2.93 18.59
N ASP A 263 6.88 3.46 17.39
CA ASP A 263 7.81 3.43 16.25
C ASP A 263 7.90 4.80 15.55
N PRO A 264 9.00 5.56 15.73
CA PRO A 264 9.10 6.94 15.25
C PRO A 264 9.43 7.08 13.75
N THR A 265 9.50 5.98 12.99
CA THR A 265 10.16 5.97 11.67
C THR A 265 9.20 5.91 10.48
N PRO A 266 8.21 5.00 10.44
CA PRO A 266 7.32 4.85 9.30
C PRO A 266 6.40 6.07 9.12
N LEU A 267 5.80 6.22 7.94
CA LEU A 267 4.77 7.23 7.72
C LEU A 267 3.46 6.82 8.42
N ALA A 268 2.73 7.78 8.97
CA ALA A 268 1.36 7.60 9.45
C ALA A 268 0.40 8.32 8.50
N PHE A 269 -0.31 7.55 7.68
CA PHE A 269 -1.28 8.07 6.72
C PHE A 269 -2.63 8.29 7.40
N VAL A 270 -3.20 9.48 7.19
CA VAL A 270 -4.52 9.84 7.70
C VAL A 270 -5.47 10.05 6.53
N GLU A 271 -6.68 9.53 6.67
CA GLU A 271 -7.73 9.63 5.66
C GLU A 271 -8.69 10.80 5.97
N PRO A 272 -9.26 11.44 4.94
CA PRO A 272 -10.44 12.31 5.11
C PRO A 272 -11.66 11.45 5.49
N ASN A 273 -12.80 12.08 5.76
CA ASN A 273 -14.03 11.30 5.94
C ASN A 273 -14.46 10.64 4.60
N THR A 274 -15.12 9.49 4.66
CA THR A 274 -15.45 8.62 3.50
C THR A 274 -16.16 9.34 2.34
N LEU A 275 -16.90 10.41 2.63
CA LEU A 275 -17.60 11.14 1.57
C LEU A 275 -16.64 11.82 0.58
N PHE A 276 -15.37 12.01 0.98
CA PHE A 276 -14.32 12.50 0.11
C PHE A 276 -14.16 11.68 -1.17
N ASP A 277 -14.44 10.38 -1.09
CA ASP A 277 -14.26 9.41 -2.19
C ASP A 277 -15.11 9.78 -3.42
N GLU A 278 -16.23 10.47 -3.19
CA GLU A 278 -17.18 10.98 -4.20
C GLU A 278 -16.85 12.43 -4.64
N GLY A 279 -15.63 12.90 -4.37
CA GLY A 279 -15.15 14.23 -4.73
C GLY A 279 -15.58 15.36 -3.78
N ILE A 280 -16.13 15.04 -2.61
CA ILE A 280 -16.47 16.03 -1.59
C ILE A 280 -15.20 16.62 -0.98
N HIS A 281 -15.18 17.93 -0.78
CA HIS A 281 -14.03 18.63 -0.18
C HIS A 281 -13.78 18.21 1.28
N THR A 282 -12.52 18.19 1.70
CA THR A 282 -12.13 17.96 3.10
C THR A 282 -11.48 19.20 3.73
N ASP A 283 -11.94 19.54 4.92
CA ASP A 283 -11.36 20.53 5.82
C ASP A 283 -10.50 19.88 6.91
N LEU A 284 -10.05 18.63 6.70
CA LEU A 284 -9.16 17.95 7.63
C LEU A 284 -7.95 18.84 7.91
N GLY A 285 -7.69 19.08 9.18
CA GLY A 285 -6.62 19.96 9.62
C GLY A 285 -5.26 19.29 9.52
N HIS A 286 -4.23 20.08 9.84
CA HIS A 286 -2.86 19.57 9.93
C HIS A 286 -2.72 18.60 11.12
N VAL A 287 -2.22 17.40 10.85
CA VAL A 287 -1.77 16.44 11.88
C VAL A 287 -0.35 16.81 12.28
N ALA A 288 -0.13 17.09 13.56
CA ALA A 288 1.10 17.64 14.11
C ALA A 288 2.18 16.56 14.28
N ASP A 289 2.60 15.96 13.16
CA ASP A 289 3.58 14.90 13.12
C ASP A 289 4.51 15.03 11.89
N PRO A 290 5.85 14.93 12.07
CA PRO A 290 6.80 15.09 10.97
C PRO A 290 6.83 13.92 9.97
N ASN A 291 6.17 12.80 10.26
CA ASN A 291 6.02 11.65 9.37
C ASN A 291 4.55 11.42 8.99
N ALA A 292 3.70 12.44 9.08
CA ALA A 292 2.33 12.34 8.59
C ALA A 292 2.29 12.19 7.05
N GLY A 293 1.42 11.33 6.56
CA GLY A 293 1.00 11.21 5.17
C GLY A 293 -0.50 11.42 5.05
N PHE A 294 -0.98 11.62 3.83
CA PHE A 294 -2.41 11.70 3.50
C PHE A 294 -2.78 10.51 2.61
N SER A 295 -3.65 9.64 3.09
CA SER A 295 -4.31 8.59 2.30
C SER A 295 -5.71 9.06 1.92
N PHE A 296 -6.24 8.57 0.81
CA PHE A 296 -7.59 8.90 0.33
C PHE A 296 -8.03 7.88 -0.71
N HIS A 297 -9.33 7.75 -0.92
CA HIS A 297 -9.90 6.88 -1.95
C HIS A 297 -10.51 7.69 -3.09
N ASP A 298 -10.81 7.01 -4.19
CA ASP A 298 -11.51 7.56 -5.35
C ASP A 298 -12.50 6.53 -5.88
N TYR A 299 -13.78 6.75 -5.59
CA TYR A 299 -14.87 5.89 -6.03
C TYR A 299 -15.98 6.74 -6.63
N CYS A 300 -16.30 6.48 -7.90
CA CYS A 300 -17.44 7.15 -8.51
C CYS A 300 -18.76 6.58 -7.96
N ALA A 301 -19.50 7.38 -7.21
CA ALA A 301 -20.79 6.97 -6.61
C ALA A 301 -21.80 6.47 -7.65
N ALA A 302 -21.86 7.12 -8.82
CA ALA A 302 -22.75 6.73 -9.90
C ALA A 302 -22.35 5.41 -10.59
N GLU A 303 -21.07 5.04 -10.58
CA GLU A 303 -20.60 3.75 -11.08
C GLU A 303 -20.74 2.66 -10.04
N ALA A 304 -20.36 2.94 -8.79
CA ALA A 304 -20.42 2.01 -7.66
C ALA A 304 -21.86 1.59 -7.33
N GLU A 305 -22.82 2.51 -7.35
CA GLU A 305 -24.21 2.24 -6.95
C GLU A 305 -25.16 1.99 -8.12
N LEU A 306 -24.91 2.62 -9.28
CA LEU A 306 -25.86 2.63 -10.41
C LEU A 306 -25.28 2.04 -11.70
N HIS A 307 -23.98 1.70 -11.73
CA HIS A 307 -23.26 1.29 -12.94
C HIS A 307 -23.39 2.29 -14.11
N ILE A 308 -23.44 3.60 -13.81
CA ILE A 308 -23.58 4.70 -14.79
C ILE A 308 -22.36 5.62 -14.73
N ASN A 309 -21.57 5.65 -15.80
CA ASN A 309 -20.32 6.43 -15.88
C ASN A 309 -20.48 7.78 -16.63
N ILE A 310 -21.47 8.60 -16.27
CA ILE A 310 -21.71 9.88 -16.97
C ILE A 310 -20.95 11.04 -16.31
N THR A 311 -20.77 11.02 -14.99
CA THR A 311 -20.12 12.09 -14.20
C THR A 311 -18.77 11.69 -13.59
N CYS A 312 -18.45 10.40 -13.56
CA CYS A 312 -17.26 9.87 -12.87
C CYS A 312 -15.96 10.59 -13.27
N ARG A 313 -15.74 10.80 -14.58
CA ARG A 313 -14.55 11.52 -15.07
C ARG A 313 -14.29 12.87 -14.41
N LEU A 314 -15.37 13.59 -14.11
CA LEU A 314 -15.29 14.89 -13.46
C LEU A 314 -15.06 14.71 -11.96
N GLU A 315 -15.78 13.77 -11.34
CA GLU A 315 -15.69 13.38 -9.93
C GLU A 315 -14.28 12.93 -9.57
N ASP A 316 -13.74 11.91 -10.25
CA ASP A 316 -12.36 11.41 -10.12
C ASP A 316 -11.35 12.58 -10.24
N GLY A 317 -11.61 13.49 -11.17
CA GLY A 317 -10.80 14.68 -11.36
C GLY A 317 -10.83 15.67 -10.21
N VAL A 318 -11.99 15.82 -9.56
CA VAL A 318 -12.18 16.66 -8.39
C VAL A 318 -11.52 16.01 -7.18
N THR A 319 -11.75 14.71 -6.93
CA THR A 319 -11.16 13.94 -5.82
C THR A 319 -9.63 14.06 -5.81
N LEU A 320 -8.98 13.74 -6.93
CA LEU A 320 -7.52 13.83 -7.06
C LEU A 320 -6.99 15.27 -6.96
N THR A 321 -7.79 16.26 -7.40
CA THR A 321 -7.44 17.67 -7.23
C THR A 321 -7.50 18.08 -5.76
N ASN A 322 -8.56 17.70 -5.04
CA ASN A 322 -8.72 17.97 -3.61
C ASN A 322 -7.57 17.34 -2.82
N ALA A 323 -7.20 16.09 -3.10
CA ALA A 323 -6.07 15.41 -2.47
C ALA A 323 -4.74 16.14 -2.73
N SER A 324 -4.54 16.61 -3.97
CA SER A 324 -3.34 17.38 -4.31
C SER A 324 -3.28 18.72 -3.59
N LEU A 325 -4.42 19.41 -3.45
CA LEU A 325 -4.50 20.66 -2.69
C LEU A 325 -4.18 20.42 -1.22
N TYR A 326 -4.76 19.37 -0.61
CA TYR A 326 -4.46 19.00 0.77
C TYR A 326 -2.97 18.72 0.97
N SER A 327 -2.38 17.89 0.10
CA SER A 327 -0.96 17.53 0.11
C SER A 327 -0.04 18.76 0.03
N ASP A 328 -0.33 19.69 -0.87
CA ASP A 328 0.46 20.91 -1.05
C ASP A 328 0.31 21.88 0.13
N LEU A 329 -0.91 22.06 0.66
CA LEU A 329 -1.20 22.97 1.77
C LEU A 329 -0.59 22.46 3.09
N ASN A 330 -0.72 21.17 3.37
CA ASN A 330 -0.22 20.54 4.59
C ASN A 330 1.23 20.06 4.49
N ARG A 331 1.83 20.07 3.29
CA ARG A 331 3.20 19.64 3.02
C ARG A 331 3.47 18.19 3.42
N VAL A 332 2.53 17.31 3.11
CA VAL A 332 2.58 15.86 3.35
C VAL A 332 2.42 15.09 2.04
N PRO A 333 3.00 13.89 1.89
CA PRO A 333 2.80 13.07 0.71
C PRO A 333 1.36 12.55 0.67
N ALA A 334 0.81 12.44 -0.54
CA ALA A 334 -0.48 11.81 -0.77
C ALA A 334 -0.33 10.43 -1.44
N LEU A 335 -1.17 9.48 -1.06
CA LEU A 335 -1.27 8.15 -1.64
C LEU A 335 -2.74 7.79 -1.87
N LEU A 336 -3.11 7.41 -3.09
CA LEU A 336 -4.44 6.89 -3.38
C LEU A 336 -4.53 5.45 -2.89
N THR A 337 -5.12 5.22 -1.74
CA THR A 337 -5.07 3.91 -1.05
C THR A 337 -6.14 2.94 -1.55
N GLU A 338 -7.20 3.44 -2.19
CA GLU A 338 -8.18 2.64 -2.88
C GLU A 338 -8.79 3.37 -4.08
N PHE A 339 -9.05 2.61 -5.13
CA PHE A 339 -9.90 2.95 -6.27
C PHE A 339 -10.21 1.66 -7.03
N GLY A 340 -11.17 1.69 -7.95
CA GLY A 340 -11.46 0.55 -8.82
C GLY A 340 -12.72 -0.19 -8.40
N ALA A 341 -12.59 -1.40 -7.85
CA ALA A 341 -13.70 -2.31 -7.61
C ALA A 341 -14.56 -2.61 -8.86
N THR A 342 -13.94 -2.57 -10.05
CA THR A 342 -14.62 -2.69 -11.35
C THR A 342 -13.80 -3.50 -12.34
N ASN A 343 -14.47 -4.05 -13.36
CA ASN A 343 -13.84 -4.62 -14.55
C ASN A 343 -13.73 -3.63 -15.71
N ASP A 344 -14.22 -2.40 -15.56
CA ASP A 344 -14.10 -1.37 -16.59
C ASP A 344 -12.67 -0.83 -16.64
N GLY A 345 -11.86 -1.42 -17.52
CA GLY A 345 -10.49 -0.98 -17.76
C GLY A 345 -10.37 0.47 -18.24
N LYS A 346 -11.44 1.10 -18.77
CA LYS A 346 -11.41 2.52 -19.12
C LYS A 346 -11.49 3.42 -17.89
N ASN A 347 -12.32 3.04 -16.91
CA ASN A 347 -12.41 3.71 -15.61
C ASN A 347 -11.06 3.59 -14.89
N LEU A 348 -10.52 2.37 -14.74
CA LEU A 348 -9.22 2.15 -14.10
C LEU A 348 -8.10 2.99 -14.74
N ALA A 349 -7.99 2.92 -16.07
CA ALA A 349 -6.99 3.69 -16.79
C ALA A 349 -7.21 5.22 -16.66
N GLU A 350 -8.43 5.66 -16.40
CA GLU A 350 -8.75 7.06 -16.18
C GLU A 350 -8.26 7.56 -14.83
N VAL A 351 -8.64 6.91 -13.74
CA VAL A 351 -8.15 7.23 -12.39
C VAL A 351 -6.63 7.21 -12.35
N MET A 352 -5.98 6.18 -12.92
CA MET A 352 -4.52 6.11 -13.04
C MET A 352 -3.94 7.33 -13.78
N ARG A 353 -4.58 7.82 -14.85
CA ARG A 353 -4.14 9.03 -15.55
C ARG A 353 -4.34 10.29 -14.71
N HIS A 354 -5.34 10.34 -13.83
CA HIS A 354 -5.50 11.44 -12.87
C HIS A 354 -4.36 11.39 -11.82
N ALA A 355 -4.08 10.22 -11.24
CA ALA A 355 -2.97 10.02 -10.31
C ALA A 355 -1.61 10.43 -10.94
N ASP A 356 -1.33 9.99 -12.17
CA ASP A 356 -0.13 10.38 -12.95
C ASP A 356 -0.02 11.92 -13.08
N ARG A 357 -1.13 12.60 -13.40
CA ARG A 357 -1.17 14.07 -13.53
C ARG A 357 -0.90 14.79 -12.22
N HIS A 358 -1.18 14.17 -11.08
CA HIS A 358 -0.90 14.69 -9.75
C HIS A 358 0.43 14.20 -9.15
N ARG A 359 1.11 13.27 -9.85
CA ARG A 359 2.34 12.61 -9.44
C ARG A 359 2.17 11.80 -8.14
N MET A 360 1.07 11.07 -8.03
CA MET A 360 0.73 10.24 -6.88
C MET A 360 0.86 8.76 -7.21
N GLY A 361 1.23 7.97 -6.21
CA GLY A 361 1.09 6.52 -6.25
C GLY A 361 -0.34 6.10 -5.96
N TRP A 362 -0.64 4.83 -6.16
CA TRP A 362 -1.96 4.25 -5.91
C TRP A 362 -1.91 2.78 -5.53
N LEU A 363 -2.91 2.30 -4.80
CA LEU A 363 -3.13 0.91 -4.43
C LEU A 363 -4.56 0.55 -4.87
N GLU A 364 -4.72 -0.31 -5.88
CA GLU A 364 -6.04 -0.65 -6.44
C GLU A 364 -6.83 -1.60 -5.53
N TRP A 365 -8.14 -1.44 -5.49
CA TRP A 365 -9.07 -2.35 -4.83
C TRP A 365 -9.65 -3.34 -5.87
N ALA A 366 -9.31 -4.64 -5.85
CA ALA A 366 -8.44 -5.32 -4.88
C ALA A 366 -7.73 -6.55 -5.49
N TYR A 367 -6.72 -7.06 -4.76
CA TYR A 367 -6.00 -8.26 -5.18
C TYR A 367 -6.93 -9.47 -5.33
N THR A 368 -7.85 -9.67 -4.37
CA THR A 368 -8.82 -10.76 -4.39
C THR A 368 -10.26 -10.31 -4.20
N GLY A 369 -11.20 -11.21 -4.50
CA GLY A 369 -12.65 -11.01 -4.39
C GLY A 369 -13.22 -11.62 -3.10
N ASN A 370 -14.51 -11.97 -3.15
CA ASN A 370 -15.28 -12.55 -2.03
C ASN A 370 -15.32 -11.67 -0.77
N ASP A 371 -15.25 -10.36 -0.98
CA ASP A 371 -15.44 -9.38 0.07
C ASP A 371 -16.91 -9.32 0.50
N LYS A 372 -17.15 -9.37 1.82
CA LYS A 372 -18.49 -9.31 2.41
C LYS A 372 -19.05 -7.88 2.47
N THR A 373 -18.19 -6.86 2.36
CA THR A 373 -18.51 -5.44 2.44
C THR A 373 -18.05 -4.75 1.15
N SER A 374 -18.53 -5.28 0.02
CA SER A 374 -18.27 -4.72 -1.31
C SER A 374 -19.54 -4.69 -2.14
N SER A 375 -19.70 -3.62 -2.94
CA SER A 375 -20.74 -3.51 -3.97
C SER A 375 -20.43 -4.35 -5.22
N SER A 376 -19.17 -4.76 -5.39
CA SER A 376 -18.66 -5.49 -6.56
C SER A 376 -17.73 -6.66 -6.16
N PRO A 377 -18.21 -7.63 -5.36
CA PRO A 377 -17.36 -8.63 -4.67
C PRO A 377 -16.58 -9.57 -5.60
N THR A 378 -17.01 -9.71 -6.86
CA THR A 378 -16.32 -10.52 -7.87
C THR A 378 -15.51 -9.65 -8.84
N GLU A 379 -16.02 -8.47 -9.22
CA GLU A 379 -15.41 -7.64 -10.26
C GLU A 379 -14.19 -6.86 -9.78
N GLN A 380 -14.07 -6.67 -8.46
CA GLN A 380 -12.89 -6.08 -7.84
C GLN A 380 -11.63 -6.94 -8.00
N ALA A 381 -11.74 -8.26 -8.15
CA ALA A 381 -10.60 -9.17 -8.07
C ALA A 381 -9.64 -9.07 -9.28
N LEU A 382 -8.35 -8.90 -9.00
CA LEU A 382 -7.28 -9.19 -9.96
C LEU A 382 -6.98 -10.70 -10.05
N VAL A 383 -6.95 -11.37 -8.90
CA VAL A 383 -6.77 -12.82 -8.74
C VAL A 383 -7.99 -13.40 -8.03
N TYR A 384 -8.67 -14.34 -8.68
CA TYR A 384 -10.00 -14.79 -8.23
C TYR A 384 -9.94 -15.70 -6.99
N ASP A 385 -8.92 -16.54 -6.89
CA ASP A 385 -8.71 -17.48 -5.79
C ASP A 385 -7.21 -17.52 -5.43
N PRO A 386 -6.79 -16.85 -4.34
CA PRO A 386 -5.39 -16.86 -3.87
C PRO A 386 -4.91 -18.24 -3.44
N SER A 387 -5.80 -19.21 -3.19
CA SER A 387 -5.39 -20.60 -2.90
C SER A 387 -4.91 -21.37 -4.12
N GLN A 388 -5.06 -20.80 -5.33
CA GLN A 388 -4.59 -21.34 -6.59
C GLN A 388 -3.50 -20.44 -7.19
N PRO A 389 -2.54 -21.01 -7.94
CA PRO A 389 -1.50 -20.19 -8.57
C PRO A 389 -2.10 -19.05 -9.43
N PRO A 390 -1.56 -17.83 -9.37
CA PRO A 390 -2.06 -16.66 -10.10
C PRO A 390 -1.65 -16.73 -11.58
N VAL A 391 -2.21 -17.70 -12.30
CA VAL A 391 -1.96 -17.96 -13.71
C VAL A 391 -3.25 -18.30 -14.47
N GLY A 392 -3.23 -18.07 -15.78
CA GLY A 392 -4.30 -18.49 -16.67
C GLY A 392 -5.67 -17.95 -16.26
N GLY A 393 -6.65 -18.85 -16.11
CA GLY A 393 -8.03 -18.49 -15.77
C GLY A 393 -8.23 -17.94 -14.35
N ASN A 394 -7.23 -18.03 -13.47
CA ASN A 394 -7.30 -17.47 -12.12
C ASN A 394 -6.98 -15.96 -12.08
N VAL A 395 -6.50 -15.40 -13.19
CA VAL A 395 -6.11 -13.99 -13.29
C VAL A 395 -7.03 -13.25 -14.24
N ASN A 396 -7.52 -12.10 -13.80
CA ASN A 396 -8.16 -11.15 -14.68
C ASN A 396 -7.12 -10.46 -15.57
N THR A 397 -6.77 -11.13 -16.68
CA THR A 397 -5.71 -10.67 -17.59
C THR A 397 -6.02 -9.32 -18.23
N ALA A 398 -7.31 -9.01 -18.43
CA ALA A 398 -7.73 -7.72 -18.99
C ALA A 398 -7.50 -6.58 -18.00
N LYS A 399 -7.85 -6.76 -16.72
CA LYS A 399 -7.53 -5.82 -15.64
C LYS A 399 -6.02 -5.69 -15.44
N LEU A 400 -5.29 -6.81 -15.42
CA LEU A 400 -3.84 -6.83 -15.29
C LEU A 400 -3.15 -5.99 -16.38
N ALA A 401 -3.60 -6.11 -17.63
CA ALA A 401 -3.07 -5.34 -18.76
C ALA A 401 -3.36 -3.83 -18.69
N VAL A 402 -4.21 -3.38 -17.75
CA VAL A 402 -4.41 -1.95 -17.46
C VAL A 402 -3.53 -1.53 -16.29
N LEU A 403 -3.55 -2.30 -15.20
CA LEU A 403 -2.85 -1.95 -13.95
C LEU A 403 -1.33 -2.09 -14.04
N ALA A 404 -0.82 -3.06 -14.82
CA ALA A 404 0.61 -3.29 -15.02
C ALA A 404 1.24 -2.29 -16.01
N ALA A 405 0.89 -1.01 -15.88
CA ALA A 405 1.43 0.08 -16.69
C ALA A 405 2.87 0.45 -16.25
N PRO A 406 3.73 0.94 -17.15
CA PRO A 406 5.06 1.42 -16.80
C PRO A 406 4.99 2.72 -15.98
N TYR A 407 5.82 2.84 -14.93
CA TYR A 407 5.85 4.00 -14.03
C TYR A 407 7.20 4.18 -13.35
N PRO A 408 7.55 5.39 -12.85
CA PRO A 408 8.80 5.62 -12.14
C PRO A 408 8.70 5.14 -10.69
N GLN A 409 9.28 3.99 -10.34
CA GLN A 409 9.29 3.47 -8.96
C GLN A 409 10.08 4.37 -8.01
N VAL A 410 11.26 4.83 -8.45
CA VAL A 410 12.12 5.74 -7.68
C VAL A 410 12.79 6.72 -8.63
N VAL A 411 12.85 8.00 -8.27
CA VAL A 411 13.44 9.07 -9.09
C VAL A 411 14.62 9.70 -8.38
N GLY A 412 15.79 9.67 -9.03
CA GLY A 412 17.01 10.36 -8.62
C GLY A 412 16.95 11.87 -8.82
N GLY A 413 15.83 12.48 -8.43
CA GLY A 413 15.46 13.86 -8.70
C GLY A 413 14.01 14.13 -8.29
N THR A 414 13.48 15.27 -8.71
CA THR A 414 12.09 15.66 -8.43
C THR A 414 11.23 15.45 -9.68
N PRO A 415 10.23 14.55 -9.66
CA PRO A 415 9.35 14.32 -10.80
C PRO A 415 8.64 15.60 -11.23
N ARG A 416 8.66 15.90 -12.54
CA ARG A 416 7.86 17.00 -13.12
C ARG A 416 6.62 16.46 -13.80
N TYR A 417 6.76 15.31 -14.45
CA TYR A 417 5.73 14.71 -15.26
C TYR A 417 6.04 13.24 -15.51
N TRP A 418 5.02 12.39 -15.53
CA TRP A 418 5.07 11.15 -16.28
C TRP A 418 3.70 10.86 -16.91
N SER A 419 3.70 9.91 -17.84
CA SER A 419 2.47 9.38 -18.43
C SER A 419 2.74 8.06 -19.12
N PHE A 420 1.75 7.19 -19.13
CA PHE A 420 1.67 6.08 -20.06
C PHE A 420 0.45 6.21 -20.98
N TRP A 421 0.67 6.19 -22.29
CA TRP A 421 -0.42 6.22 -23.26
C TRP A 421 -0.04 5.53 -24.56
N SER A 422 -0.93 4.66 -25.05
CA SER A 422 -0.78 3.99 -26.35
C SER A 422 0.59 3.30 -26.51
N GLY A 423 1.03 2.58 -25.48
CA GLY A 423 2.32 1.86 -25.45
C GLY A 423 3.55 2.74 -25.24
N THR A 424 3.39 4.06 -25.13
CA THR A 424 4.52 4.98 -24.90
C THR A 424 4.52 5.48 -23.46
N PHE A 425 5.58 5.18 -22.73
CA PHE A 425 5.85 5.78 -21.42
C PHE A 425 6.78 6.97 -21.56
N ARG A 426 6.51 8.05 -20.84
CA ARG A 426 7.34 9.25 -20.76
C ARG A 426 7.51 9.68 -19.32
N LEU A 427 8.72 10.07 -18.96
CA LEU A 427 9.08 10.64 -17.66
C LEU A 427 9.98 11.85 -17.87
N CYS A 428 9.71 12.94 -17.16
CA CYS A 428 10.58 14.11 -17.04
C CYS A 428 10.76 14.45 -15.57
N TYR A 429 12.01 14.64 -15.14
CA TYR A 429 12.34 15.05 -13.78
C TYR A 429 13.46 16.09 -13.72
N SER A 430 13.43 16.92 -12.68
CA SER A 430 14.51 17.83 -12.29
C SER A 430 15.62 17.04 -11.60
N THR A 431 16.90 17.36 -11.80
CA THR A 431 18.00 16.75 -11.02
C THR A 431 18.14 17.31 -9.60
N GLU A 432 17.30 18.30 -9.25
CA GLU A 432 17.12 18.82 -7.90
C GLU A 432 16.46 17.80 -6.97
N ARG A 433 16.91 17.77 -5.72
CA ARG A 433 16.32 16.95 -4.65
C ARG A 433 14.91 17.44 -4.28
N PRO A 434 13.98 16.55 -3.90
CA PRO A 434 12.64 16.93 -3.44
C PRO A 434 12.60 17.92 -2.27
N ASP A 435 13.63 17.92 -1.42
CA ASP A 435 13.79 18.83 -0.28
C ASP A 435 14.38 20.20 -0.62
N HIS A 436 14.69 20.44 -1.90
CA HIS A 436 15.37 21.64 -2.40
C HIS A 436 16.77 21.88 -1.81
N GLN A 437 17.39 20.88 -1.16
CA GLN A 437 18.72 20.97 -0.58
C GLN A 437 19.82 20.58 -1.57
N GLY A 438 19.72 21.11 -2.80
CA GLY A 438 20.67 20.90 -3.87
C GLY A 438 20.26 19.78 -4.84
N ARG A 439 21.26 19.10 -5.42
CA ARG A 439 21.08 18.15 -6.51
C ARG A 439 21.65 16.79 -6.17
N PHE A 440 21.10 15.77 -6.81
CA PHE A 440 21.70 14.45 -6.77
C PHE A 440 23.05 14.44 -7.50
N GLY A 441 23.99 13.67 -6.97
CA GLY A 441 25.30 13.51 -7.57
C GLY A 441 25.27 12.61 -8.82
N PRO A 442 26.34 12.61 -9.62
CA PRO A 442 26.50 11.63 -10.69
C PRO A 442 26.38 10.21 -10.13
N GLY A 443 25.67 9.33 -10.82
CA GLY A 443 25.48 7.94 -10.38
C GLY A 443 24.18 7.67 -9.61
N THR A 444 23.42 8.69 -9.21
CA THR A 444 22.09 8.45 -8.61
C THR A 444 21.16 7.81 -9.63
N GLN A 445 20.57 6.68 -9.22
CA GLN A 445 19.70 5.87 -10.07
C GLN A 445 18.24 6.29 -9.93
N THR A 446 17.61 6.46 -11.10
CA THR A 446 16.16 6.45 -11.30
C THR A 446 15.78 5.06 -11.80
N VAL A 447 14.71 4.50 -11.27
CA VAL A 447 14.21 3.16 -11.62
C VAL A 447 12.79 3.30 -12.13
N VAL A 448 12.56 2.74 -13.31
CA VAL A 448 11.28 2.72 -14.00
C VAL A 448 10.85 1.27 -14.13
N SER A 449 9.64 0.95 -13.68
CA SER A 449 8.98 -0.33 -13.95
C SER A 449 8.54 -0.37 -15.41
N VAL A 450 8.85 -1.45 -16.11
CA VAL A 450 8.54 -1.70 -17.52
C VAL A 450 8.02 -3.13 -17.67
N PRO A 451 6.77 -3.41 -17.25
CA PRO A 451 6.25 -4.78 -17.18
C PRO A 451 6.22 -5.48 -18.55
N PRO A 452 6.57 -6.79 -18.63
CA PRO A 452 6.62 -7.51 -19.91
C PRO A 452 5.28 -7.60 -20.64
N ILE A 453 4.15 -7.52 -19.93
CA ILE A 453 2.81 -7.56 -20.51
C ILE A 453 2.55 -6.39 -21.48
N GLU A 454 3.16 -5.23 -21.22
CA GLU A 454 3.07 -4.04 -22.06
C GLU A 454 4.02 -4.08 -23.27
N TYR A 455 5.11 -4.82 -23.13
CA TYR A 455 6.19 -4.89 -24.13
C TYR A 455 6.60 -6.34 -24.42
N PRO A 456 5.69 -7.20 -24.92
CA PRO A 456 5.96 -8.62 -25.10
C PRO A 456 7.07 -8.91 -26.13
N ASN A 457 7.33 -7.95 -27.02
CA ASN A 457 8.38 -8.02 -28.04
C ASN A 457 9.61 -7.17 -27.67
N GLY A 458 9.71 -6.73 -26.42
CA GLY A 458 10.72 -5.78 -25.95
C GLY A 458 10.34 -4.32 -26.19
N TYR A 459 11.22 -3.42 -25.74
CA TYR A 459 11.04 -1.98 -25.78
C TYR A 459 12.33 -1.27 -26.20
N GLN A 460 12.18 -0.05 -26.71
CA GLN A 460 13.27 0.89 -26.99
C GLN A 460 13.25 2.02 -25.97
N VAL A 461 14.44 2.54 -25.61
CA VAL A 461 14.57 3.65 -24.66
C VAL A 461 15.35 4.80 -25.28
N THR A 462 14.81 6.00 -25.17
CA THR A 462 15.55 7.25 -25.41
C THR A 462 15.69 7.99 -24.09
N VAL A 463 16.93 8.38 -23.75
CA VAL A 463 17.23 9.22 -22.58
C VAL A 463 17.93 10.50 -23.03
N ARG A 464 17.48 11.66 -22.54
CA ARG A 464 18.19 12.94 -22.62
C ARG A 464 18.55 13.41 -21.22
N GLY A 465 19.74 13.97 -21.04
CA GLY A 465 20.26 14.37 -19.72
C GLY A 465 20.76 13.22 -18.84
N GLY A 466 20.88 12.02 -19.41
CA GLY A 466 21.31 10.82 -18.70
C GLY A 466 21.56 9.66 -19.65
N GLN A 467 21.74 8.47 -19.08
CA GLN A 467 22.01 7.23 -19.82
C GLN A 467 21.32 6.03 -19.17
N VAL A 468 21.02 5.02 -19.98
CA VAL A 468 20.52 3.72 -19.50
C VAL A 468 21.67 2.95 -18.85
N ALA A 469 21.43 2.40 -17.66
CA ALA A 469 22.38 1.62 -16.89
C ALA A 469 21.95 0.16 -16.68
N SER A 470 20.69 -0.19 -16.97
CA SER A 470 20.21 -1.58 -16.96
C SER A 470 20.54 -2.32 -18.27
N ALA A 471 20.47 -3.65 -18.23
CA ALA A 471 20.58 -4.46 -19.44
C ALA A 471 19.36 -4.26 -20.36
N PRO A 472 19.49 -4.46 -21.69
CA PRO A 472 18.35 -4.34 -22.61
C PRO A 472 17.20 -5.28 -22.24
N GLY A 473 15.96 -4.78 -22.29
CA GLY A 473 14.74 -5.57 -22.12
C GLY A 473 14.44 -5.99 -20.68
N THR A 474 15.15 -5.48 -19.67
CA THR A 474 14.85 -5.79 -18.27
C THR A 474 13.54 -5.14 -17.81
N PRO A 475 12.71 -5.80 -16.97
CA PRO A 475 11.49 -5.21 -16.43
C PRO A 475 11.71 -4.00 -15.52
N GLN A 476 12.92 -3.86 -14.98
CA GLN A 476 13.36 -2.64 -14.28
C GLN A 476 14.37 -1.91 -15.16
N LEU A 477 13.96 -0.78 -15.70
CA LEU A 477 14.80 0.15 -16.44
C LEU A 477 15.53 1.07 -15.46
N ILE A 478 16.85 1.04 -15.45
CA ILE A 478 17.69 1.91 -14.61
C ILE A 478 18.25 3.03 -15.46
N VAL A 479 18.02 4.28 -15.05
CA VAL A 479 18.55 5.49 -15.69
C VAL A 479 19.41 6.25 -14.69
N VAL A 480 20.58 6.71 -15.15
CA VAL A 480 21.49 7.54 -14.36
C VAL A 480 21.67 8.89 -15.05
N GLY A 481 21.50 9.98 -14.31
CA GLY A 481 21.74 11.34 -14.83
C GLY A 481 23.20 11.57 -15.20
N ASP A 482 23.45 12.40 -16.21
CA ASP A 482 24.83 12.71 -16.67
C ASP A 482 25.62 13.60 -15.71
N GLY A 483 24.96 14.17 -14.70
CA GLY A 483 25.54 15.05 -13.67
C GLY A 483 25.74 16.51 -14.08
N SER A 484 25.43 16.85 -15.33
CA SER A 484 25.56 18.20 -15.90
C SER A 484 24.21 18.82 -16.30
N SER A 485 23.22 17.99 -16.60
CA SER A 485 21.90 18.41 -17.04
C SER A 485 20.98 18.77 -15.86
N ASP A 486 20.16 19.81 -16.06
CA ASP A 486 19.14 20.24 -15.09
C ASP A 486 17.93 19.30 -15.04
N THR A 487 17.69 18.60 -16.15
CA THR A 487 16.55 17.70 -16.33
C THR A 487 16.97 16.42 -17.02
N VAL A 488 16.22 15.36 -16.75
CA VAL A 488 16.33 14.10 -17.47
C VAL A 488 14.98 13.75 -18.08
N ASP A 489 14.98 13.43 -19.36
CA ASP A 489 13.81 12.96 -20.09
C ASP A 489 14.01 11.50 -20.49
N VAL A 490 13.05 10.65 -20.14
CA VAL A 490 13.03 9.22 -20.50
C VAL A 490 11.80 8.96 -21.35
N THR A 491 11.97 8.26 -22.46
CA THR A 491 10.87 7.78 -23.30
C THR A 491 11.09 6.30 -23.57
N VAL A 492 10.07 5.49 -23.28
CA VAL A 492 10.02 4.06 -23.58
C VAL A 492 8.93 3.81 -24.61
N THR A 493 9.26 3.11 -25.68
CA THR A 493 8.33 2.77 -26.78
C THR A 493 8.42 1.28 -27.10
N PRO A 494 7.41 0.70 -27.77
CA PRO A 494 7.48 -0.68 -28.23
C PRO A 494 8.69 -0.94 -29.14
N GLY A 495 9.23 -2.16 -29.04
CA GLY A 495 10.42 -2.68 -29.72
C GLY A 495 10.37 -2.70 -31.24
#